data_AF-A0A2V7M1A7-F1
#
_entry.id   AF-A0A2V7M1A7-F1
#
_cell.length_a   1.000
_cell.length_b   1.000
_cell.length_c   1.000
_cell.angle_alpha   90.00
_cell.angle_beta   90.00
_cell.angle_gamma   90.00
#
_symmetry.space_group_name_H-M   'P 1'
#
loop_
_entity.id
_entity.type
_entity.pdbx_description
1 polymer ?
#
loop_
_entity_poly.entity_id
_entity_poly.type
_entity_poly.pdbx_seq_one_letter_code
_entity_poly.pdbx_strand_id
1 'polypeptide(L)'
;YTTEKTETLLQGFDKNVAAARAAIKAAKDGDFAVNWSLKRGGHTIFTQPRGPVVRNHLSHLAHHRGQLTVYLRLLDIPVPSIYGPSADERVWS
;
A
#
# COMPACT_ATOMS: atom_id res chain seq x y z
N TYR A 1 -5.11 17.03 7.36
CA TYR A 1 -3.65 17.08 7.60
C TYR A 1 -3.37 16.36 8.91
N THR A 2 -2.31 15.55 8.95
CA THR A 2 -1.88 14.88 10.19
C THR A 2 -0.89 15.79 10.93
N THR A 3 -0.92 15.77 12.26
CA THR A 3 0.07 16.46 13.12
C THR A 3 1.20 15.52 13.54
N GLU A 4 1.18 14.27 13.06
CA GLU A 4 2.19 13.26 13.37
C GLU A 4 3.53 13.58 12.70
N LYS A 5 4.63 13.28 13.40
CA LYS A 5 5.99 13.41 12.85
C LYS A 5 6.25 12.34 11.80
N THR A 6 7.09 12.64 10.81
CA THR A 6 7.51 11.68 9.77
C THR A 6 8.05 10.37 10.36
N GLU A 7 8.85 10.44 11.42
CA GLU A 7 9.38 9.27 12.10
C GLU A 7 8.28 8.34 12.63
N THR A 8 7.25 8.90 13.30
CA THR A 8 6.11 8.14 13.80
C THR A 8 5.36 7.43 12.67
N LEU A 9 5.15 8.14 11.55
CA LEU A 9 4.48 7.59 10.38
C LEU A 9 5.29 6.43 9.76
N LEU A 10 6.62 6.58 9.66
CA LEU A 10 7.50 5.55 9.14
C LEU A 10 7.55 4.32 10.05
N GLN A 11 7.63 4.49 11.37
CA GLN A 11 7.57 3.38 12.32
C GLN A 11 6.25 2.59 12.18
N GLY A 12 5.13 3.30 12.04
CA GLY A 12 3.83 2.69 11.78
C GLY A 12 3.79 1.94 10.45
N PHE A 13 4.36 2.53 9.40
CA PHE A 13 4.47 1.91 8.08
C PHE A 13 5.29 0.61 8.15
N ASP A 14 6.49 0.64 8.73
CA ASP A 14 7.39 -0.52 8.81
C ASP A 14 6.77 -1.68 9.60
N LYS A 15 6.15 -1.36 10.75
CA LYS A 15 5.39 -2.33 11.53
C LYS A 15 4.30 -3.00 10.70
N ASN A 16 3.52 -2.21 9.97
CA ASN A 16 2.40 -2.71 9.17
C ASN A 16 2.87 -3.51 7.95
N VAL A 17 3.97 -3.11 7.30
CA VAL A 17 4.59 -3.85 6.19
C VAL A 17 5.08 -5.22 6.67
N ALA A 18 5.79 -5.28 7.81
CA ALA A 18 6.26 -6.53 8.38
C ALA A 18 5.10 -7.49 8.71
N ALA A 19 4.06 -6.98 9.38
CA ALA A 19 2.87 -7.75 9.73
C ALA A 19 2.11 -8.23 8.48
N ALA A 20 1.90 -7.36 7.50
CA ALA A 20 1.20 -7.71 6.26
C ALA A 20 1.96 -8.79 5.47
N ARG A 21 3.29 -8.67 5.34
CA ARG A 21 4.11 -9.68 4.67
C ARG A 21 4.04 -11.03 5.37
N ALA A 22 4.12 -11.06 6.70
CA ALA A 22 3.99 -12.29 7.48
C ALA A 22 2.61 -12.93 7.29
N ALA A 23 1.53 -12.15 7.36
CA ALA A 23 0.16 -12.63 7.18
C ALA A 23 -0.08 -13.18 5.78
N ILE A 24 0.37 -12.48 4.73
CA ILE A 24 0.23 -12.94 3.34
C ILE A 24 1.02 -14.24 3.12
N LYS A 25 2.24 -14.34 3.67
CA LYS A 25 3.06 -15.55 3.56
C LYS A 25 2.44 -16.77 4.26
N ALA A 26 1.73 -16.54 5.37
CA ALA A 26 1.09 -17.61 6.14
C ALA A 26 -0.29 -18.02 5.60
N ALA A 27 -0.91 -17.21 4.76
CA ALA A 27 -2.22 -17.48 4.18
C ALA A 27 -2.18 -18.67 3.21
N LYS A 28 -3.22 -19.48 3.25
CA LYS A 28 -3.46 -20.60 2.31
C LYS A 28 -4.48 -20.17 1.26
N ASP A 29 -4.50 -20.86 0.12
CA ASP A 29 -5.43 -20.53 -0.97
C ASP A 29 -6.89 -20.45 -0.53
N GLY A 30 -7.33 -21.39 0.32
CA GLY A 30 -8.67 -21.40 0.90
C GLY A 30 -9.01 -20.16 1.73
N ASP A 31 -8.02 -19.50 2.35
CA ASP A 31 -8.25 -18.28 3.14
C ASP A 31 -8.72 -17.12 2.26
N PHE A 32 -8.32 -17.09 0.98
CA PHE A 32 -8.74 -16.05 0.04
C PHE A 32 -10.18 -16.22 -0.46
N ALA A 33 -10.75 -17.42 -0.32
CA ALA A 33 -12.15 -17.69 -0.64
C ALA A 33 -13.11 -17.31 0.51
N VAL A 34 -12.60 -17.11 1.72
CA VAL A 34 -13.41 -16.73 2.89
C VAL A 34 -13.97 -15.31 2.71
N ASN A 35 -15.28 -15.15 2.94
CA ASN A 35 -15.93 -13.84 2.92
C ASN A 35 -15.46 -12.95 4.07
N TRP A 36 -15.18 -11.70 3.75
CA TRP A 36 -14.89 -10.63 4.70
C TRP A 36 -15.81 -9.44 4.43
N SER A 37 -16.25 -8.79 5.51
CA SER A 37 -17.17 -7.65 5.45
C SER A 37 -16.50 -6.38 5.93
N LEU A 38 -16.57 -5.32 5.12
CA LEU A 38 -16.27 -3.97 5.60
C LEU A 38 -17.51 -3.44 6.34
N LYS A 39 -17.32 -3.03 7.60
CA LYS A 39 -18.39 -2.45 8.42
C LYS A 39 -18.01 -1.04 8.87
N ARG A 40 -19.00 -0.15 8.97
CA ARG A 40 -18.86 1.20 9.52
C ARG A 40 -20.03 1.49 10.46
N GLY A 41 -19.73 1.76 11.73
CA GLY A 41 -20.76 2.04 12.73
C GLY A 41 -21.80 0.91 12.87
N GLY A 42 -21.38 -0.36 12.75
CA GLY A 42 -22.29 -1.52 12.79
C GLY A 42 -22.95 -1.88 11.46
N HIS A 43 -22.98 -0.98 10.47
CA HIS A 43 -23.55 -1.25 9.15
C HIS A 43 -22.54 -1.92 8.23
N THR A 44 -22.96 -3.01 7.57
CA THR A 44 -22.16 -3.66 6.53
C THR A 44 -22.22 -2.83 5.26
N ILE A 45 -21.07 -2.34 4.81
CA ILE A 45 -20.93 -1.60 3.55
C ILE A 45 -20.91 -2.60 2.39
N PHE A 46 -20.08 -3.64 2.50
CA PHE A 46 -20.07 -4.76 1.54
C PHE A 46 -19.50 -6.03 2.19
N THR A 47 -19.77 -7.17 1.56
CA THR A 47 -19.16 -8.47 1.85
C THR A 47 -18.61 -9.06 0.56
N GLN A 48 -17.34 -9.47 0.57
CA GLN A 48 -16.66 -10.09 -0.58
C GLN A 48 -15.63 -11.12 -0.11
N PRO A 49 -15.25 -12.10 -0.94
CA PRO A 49 -14.11 -12.96 -0.64
C PRO A 49 -12.83 -12.15 -0.40
N ARG A 50 -11.96 -12.60 0.50
CA ARG A 50 -10.72 -11.90 0.85
C ARG A 50 -9.78 -11.68 -0.33
N GLY A 51 -9.73 -12.61 -1.29
CA GLY A 51 -8.88 -12.52 -2.49
C GLY A 51 -9.02 -11.20 -3.26
N PRO A 52 -10.19 -10.88 -3.84
CA PRO A 52 -10.41 -9.62 -4.54
C PRO A 52 -10.23 -8.39 -3.63
N VAL A 53 -10.59 -8.49 -2.33
CA VAL A 53 -10.40 -7.40 -1.37
C VAL A 53 -8.91 -7.06 -1.21
N VAL A 54 -8.05 -8.07 -0.97
CA VAL A 54 -6.61 -7.88 -0.83
C VAL A 54 -6.00 -7.35 -2.13
N ARG A 55 -6.36 -7.93 -3.28
CA ARG A 55 -5.87 -7.49 -4.59
C ARG A 55 -6.20 -6.02 -4.86
N ASN A 56 -7.42 -5.60 -4.55
CA ASN A 56 -7.88 -4.22 -4.70
C ASN A 56 -7.12 -3.27 -3.77
N HIS A 57 -6.93 -3.62 -2.50
CA HIS A 57 -6.16 -2.78 -1.56
C HIS A 57 -4.70 -2.60 -2.02
N LEU A 58 -4.05 -3.64 -2.53
CA LEU A 58 -2.69 -3.53 -3.07
C LEU A 58 -2.65 -2.62 -4.31
N SER A 59 -3.63 -2.71 -5.21
CA SER A 59 -3.77 -1.76 -6.33
C SER A 59 -3.94 -0.33 -5.84
N HIS A 60 -4.77 -0.13 -4.80
CA HIS A 60 -5.03 1.19 -4.23
C HIS A 60 -3.76 1.80 -3.60
N LEU A 61 -2.97 0.98 -2.89
CA LEU A 61 -1.68 1.42 -2.36
C LEU A 61 -0.69 1.80 -3.47
N ALA A 62 -0.63 1.03 -4.56
CA ALA A 62 0.20 1.36 -5.71
C ALA A 62 -0.24 2.68 -6.37
N HIS A 63 -1.55 2.90 -6.49
CA HIS A 63 -2.13 4.15 -6.98
C HIS A 63 -1.71 5.36 -6.12
N HIS A 64 -1.87 5.29 -4.80
CA HIS A 64 -1.47 6.37 -3.90
C HIS A 64 0.04 6.56 -3.83
N ARG A 65 0.84 5.49 -3.97
CA ARG A 65 2.30 5.62 -4.11
C ARG A 65 2.66 6.45 -5.35
N GLY A 66 1.95 6.26 -6.46
CA GLY A 66 2.11 7.09 -7.65
C GLY A 66 1.79 8.56 -7.38
N GLN A 67 0.68 8.87 -6.69
CA GLN A 67 0.36 10.25 -6.29
C GLN A 67 1.46 10.87 -5.41
N LEU A 68 1.99 10.11 -4.44
CA LEU A 68 3.09 10.57 -3.60
C LEU A 68 4.34 10.91 -4.42
N THR A 69 4.67 10.11 -5.45
CA THR A 69 5.82 10.41 -6.30
C THR A 69 5.68 11.71 -7.09
N VAL A 70 4.44 12.08 -7.47
CA VAL A 70 4.19 13.40 -8.10
C VAL A 70 4.49 14.52 -7.11
N TYR A 71 4.05 14.39 -5.85
CA TYR A 71 4.34 15.40 -4.83
C TYR A 71 5.83 15.52 -4.52
N LEU A 72 6.56 14.40 -4.44
CA LEU A 72 8.01 14.42 -4.23
C LEU A 72 8.71 15.13 -5.41
N ARG A 73 8.31 14.83 -6.65
CA ARG A 73 8.85 15.51 -7.84
C ARG A 73 8.59 17.01 -7.84
N LEU A 74 7.39 17.45 -7.45
CA LEU A 74 7.04 18.88 -7.36
C LEU A 74 7.82 19.63 -6.28
N LEU A 75 8.43 18.90 -5.33
CA LEU A 75 9.28 19.43 -4.27
C LEU A 75 10.77 19.23 -4.56
N ASP A 76 11.14 18.89 -5.80
CA ASP A 76 12.51 18.58 -6.23
C ASP A 76 13.20 17.47 -5.40
N ILE A 77 12.40 16.55 -4.83
CA ILE A 77 12.90 15.37 -4.13
C ILE A 77 13.06 14.21 -5.13
N PRO A 78 14.23 13.55 -5.19
CA PRO A 78 14.45 12.40 -6.06
C PRO A 78 13.46 11.27 -5.80
N VAL A 79 12.99 10.61 -6.87
CA VAL A 79 12.08 9.46 -6.80
C VAL A 79 12.73 8.22 -7.38
N PRO A 80 12.47 7.03 -6.79
CA PRO A 80 13.04 5.78 -7.30
C PRO A 80 12.40 5.35 -8.63
N SER A 81 13.06 4.46 -9.35
CA SER A 81 12.46 3.69 -10.44
C SER A 81 11.26 2.85 -9.95
N ILE A 82 10.21 2.76 -10.79
CA ILE A 82 8.96 2.04 -10.46
C ILE A 82 8.64 0.97 -11.50
N TYR A 83 8.46 1.36 -12.76
CA TYR A 83 8.25 0.46 -13.91
C TYR A 83 9.35 0.59 -14.97
N GLY A 84 10.37 1.38 -14.65
CA GLY A 84 11.40 1.87 -15.53
C GLY A 84 12.12 3.03 -14.85
N PRO A 85 13.24 3.48 -15.43
CA PRO A 85 14.11 4.47 -14.82
C PRO A 85 13.33 5.76 -14.53
N SER A 86 13.58 6.35 -13.36
CA SER A 86 13.15 7.72 -13.09
C SER A 86 14.10 8.71 -13.76
N ALA A 87 13.74 9.99 -13.80
CA ALA A 87 14.68 11.03 -14.25
C ALA A 87 15.89 11.19 -13.31
N ASP A 88 15.87 10.57 -12.13
CA ASP A 88 16.92 10.69 -11.11
C ASP A 88 17.89 9.50 -11.13
N GLU A 89 17.64 8.48 -11.96
CA GLU A 89 18.47 7.29 -12.09
C GLU A 89 19.07 7.21 -13.51
N ARG A 90 20.41 7.13 -13.63
CA ARG A 90 21.09 6.93 -14.92
C ARG A 90 20.90 5.51 -15.40
N VAL A 91 20.47 5.35 -16.65
CA VAL A 91 20.14 4.04 -17.21
C VAL A 91 21.26 3.33 -17.97
N TRP A 92 22.35 4.01 -18.32
CA TRP A 92 23.44 3.41 -19.09
C TRP A 92 24.78 4.06 -18.73
N SER A 93 25.80 3.24 -18.48
CA SER A 93 27.22 3.58 -18.49
C SER A 93 27.95 2.62 -19.41
#